data_AF-A0A944C0E7-F1
#
_entry.id   AF-A0A944C0E7-F1
#
_cell.length_a   1.000
_cell.length_b   1.000
_cell.length_c   1.000
_cell.angle_alpha   90.00
_cell.angle_beta   90.00
_cell.angle_gamma   90.00
#
_symmetry.space_group_name_H-M   'P 1'
#
loop_
_entity.id
_entity.type
_entity.pdbx_description
1 polymer ?
#
loop_
_entity_poly.entity_id
_entity_poly.type
_entity_poly.pdbx_seq_one_letter_code
_entity_poly.pdbx_strand_id
1 'polypeptide(L)'
;PQNMESYYQEIGRAGRDGLEADALMFYSYGDVISHNRFVKESGQVQLNTQKLELMQRYAESSICRRRILLSYFNERIDHDCGNCDVCKNPPKRFDGSILVQMALGAIVRTDEKIGLYTLKDILRGSSSVEIIQQGYHHLKTYGVGRNLSNLEWNAYLLQMQQLGIFDVAYNENNHLKITSYGKDILYGREKVQLTQFVKKEFVEKEKPAVVEKTFDFDLTLSEQELFNQLKALRYTIAQREHKRPYMVFSDKSLKAMAHERPTTKLAFSSVFGVGEMKTEMYWKPFTDLIKRNI
;
A
#
# COMPACT_ATOMS: atom_id res chain seq x y z
N PRO A 1 -6.52 -1.23 17.59
CA PRO A 1 -5.41 -0.82 18.49
C PRO A 1 -4.45 0.14 17.78
N GLN A 2 -3.78 1.03 18.51
CA GLN A 2 -2.88 2.04 17.93
C GLN A 2 -1.48 1.50 17.61
N ASN A 3 -1.07 0.42 18.27
CA ASN A 3 0.24 -0.20 18.14
C ASN A 3 0.20 -1.67 18.62
N MET A 4 1.28 -2.41 18.35
CA MET A 4 1.41 -3.84 18.64
C MET A 4 1.57 -4.12 20.14
N GLU A 5 2.24 -3.23 20.88
CA GLU A 5 2.50 -3.39 22.31
C GLU A 5 1.19 -3.34 23.12
N SER A 6 0.36 -2.33 22.86
CA SER A 6 -0.97 -2.20 23.44
C SER A 6 -1.84 -3.40 23.08
N TYR A 7 -1.81 -3.82 21.82
CA TYR A 7 -2.57 -5.00 21.38
C TYR A 7 -2.13 -6.26 22.14
N TYR A 8 -0.82 -6.52 22.24
CA TYR A 8 -0.29 -7.68 22.96
C TYR A 8 -0.67 -7.66 24.46
N GLN A 9 -0.58 -6.50 25.11
CA GLN A 9 -0.98 -6.35 26.52
C GLN A 9 -2.49 -6.54 26.73
N GLU A 10 -3.33 -6.07 25.80
CA GLU A 10 -4.78 -6.22 25.87
C GLU A 10 -5.20 -7.67 25.69
N ILE A 11 -4.72 -8.34 24.64
CA ILE A 11 -5.08 -9.75 24.38
C ILE A 11 -4.50 -10.69 25.45
N GLY A 12 -3.35 -10.36 26.04
CA GLY A 12 -2.74 -11.13 27.12
C GLY A 12 -3.49 -11.09 28.47
N ARG A 13 -4.62 -10.38 28.55
CA ARG A 13 -5.53 -10.43 29.71
C ARG A 13 -6.49 -11.62 29.64
N ALA A 14 -6.73 -12.17 28.46
CA ALA A 14 -7.57 -13.34 28.27
C ALA A 14 -6.83 -14.63 28.69
N GLY A 15 -7.57 -15.64 29.15
CA GLY A 15 -7.02 -16.99 29.42
C GLY A 15 -5.91 -17.05 30.49
N ARG A 16 -5.93 -16.15 31.49
CA ARG A 16 -4.93 -16.13 32.58
C ARG A 16 -5.00 -17.35 33.50
N ASP A 17 -6.13 -18.04 33.49
CA ASP A 17 -6.34 -19.34 34.12
C ASP A 17 -5.74 -20.51 33.31
N GLY A 18 -5.19 -20.23 32.12
CA GLY A 18 -4.62 -21.22 31.22
C GLY A 18 -5.64 -21.98 30.37
N LEU A 19 -6.93 -21.63 30.48
CA LEU A 19 -7.97 -22.20 29.62
C LEU A 19 -7.95 -21.58 28.23
N GLU A 20 -8.59 -22.25 27.27
CA GLU A 20 -8.72 -21.75 25.92
C GLU A 20 -9.46 -20.40 25.91
N ALA A 21 -8.89 -19.42 25.22
CA ALA A 21 -9.47 -18.11 25.06
C ALA A 21 -9.18 -17.58 23.65
N ASP A 22 -10.11 -16.79 23.14
CA ASP A 22 -10.01 -16.18 21.82
C ASP A 22 -9.69 -14.68 21.92
N ALA A 23 -8.81 -14.22 21.03
CA ALA A 23 -8.56 -12.81 20.80
C ALA A 23 -9.08 -12.44 19.41
N LEU A 24 -10.20 -11.71 19.35
CA LEU A 24 -10.83 -11.27 18.10
C LEU A 24 -10.55 -9.80 17.82
N MET A 25 -9.99 -9.51 16.65
CA MET A 25 -9.77 -8.14 16.18
C MET A 25 -10.64 -7.87 14.94
N PHE A 26 -11.57 -6.93 15.06
CA PHE A 26 -12.23 -6.35 13.90
C PHE A 26 -11.29 -5.33 13.26
N TYR A 27 -11.09 -5.45 11.95
CA TYR A 27 -10.17 -4.59 11.20
C TYR A 27 -10.84 -4.05 9.95
N SER A 28 -10.77 -2.74 9.77
CA SER A 28 -11.04 -2.08 8.50
C SER A 28 -9.95 -1.06 8.17
N TYR A 29 -9.73 -0.80 6.88
CA TYR A 29 -8.83 0.28 6.47
C TYR A 29 -9.36 1.66 6.90
N GLY A 30 -10.68 1.81 7.09
CA GLY A 30 -11.28 3.03 7.64
C GLY A 30 -10.76 3.35 9.06
N ASP A 31 -10.50 2.32 9.87
CA ASP A 31 -9.94 2.48 11.21
C ASP A 31 -8.50 2.99 11.15
N VAL A 32 -7.72 2.56 10.15
CA VAL A 32 -6.35 3.04 9.93
C VAL A 32 -6.36 4.53 9.58
N ILE A 33 -7.27 4.98 8.72
CA ILE A 33 -7.42 6.40 8.36
C ILE A 33 -7.78 7.22 9.61
N SER A 34 -8.74 6.73 10.41
CA SER A 34 -9.15 7.36 11.66
C SER A 34 -7.98 7.48 12.64
N HIS A 35 -7.21 6.40 12.84
CA HIS A 35 -6.03 6.41 13.69
C HIS A 35 -4.93 7.35 13.17
N ASN A 36 -4.72 7.43 11.85
CA ASN A 36 -3.73 8.31 11.26
C ASN A 36 -4.02 9.79 11.54
N ARG A 37 -5.31 10.18 11.62
CA ARG A 37 -5.69 11.54 12.06
C ARG A 37 -5.22 11.82 13.50
N PHE A 38 -5.47 10.90 14.45
CA PHE A 38 -4.99 11.05 15.82
C PHE A 38 -3.46 11.08 15.93
N VAL A 39 -2.77 10.29 15.10
CA VAL A 39 -1.30 10.30 15.02
C VAL A 39 -0.77 11.67 14.59
N LYS A 40 -1.40 12.33 13.61
CA LYS A 40 -1.00 13.67 13.14
C LYS A 40 -1.23 14.76 14.20
N GLU A 41 -2.24 14.60 15.03
CA GLU A 41 -2.55 15.49 16.16
C GLU A 41 -1.66 15.18 17.39
N SER A 42 -0.83 14.13 17.34
CA SER A 42 0.06 13.75 18.44
C SER A 42 1.38 14.53 18.44
N GLY A 43 1.99 14.73 19.61
CA GLY A 43 3.33 15.34 19.75
C GLY A 43 4.49 14.48 19.23
N GLN A 44 4.23 13.25 18.79
CA GLN A 44 5.24 12.28 18.31
C GLN A 44 4.81 11.63 17.00
N VAL A 45 4.45 12.44 16.00
CA VAL A 45 3.87 11.99 14.72
C VAL A 45 4.68 10.89 14.04
N GLN A 46 6.00 11.05 13.94
CA GLN A 46 6.86 10.09 13.22
C GLN A 46 6.83 8.69 13.85
N LEU A 47 7.06 8.61 15.16
CA LEU A 47 7.06 7.35 15.90
C LEU A 47 5.69 6.68 15.87
N ASN A 48 4.63 7.45 16.14
CA ASN A 48 3.27 6.91 16.18
C ASN A 48 2.78 6.45 14.81
N THR A 49 3.24 7.09 13.73
CA THR A 49 2.97 6.63 12.35
C THR A 49 3.58 5.25 12.11
N GLN A 50 4.85 5.07 12.48
CA GLN A 50 5.53 3.78 12.32
C GLN A 50 4.84 2.66 13.12
N LYS A 51 4.44 2.94 14.37
CA LYS A 51 3.72 1.98 15.20
C LYS A 51 2.37 1.59 14.59
N LEU A 52 1.63 2.55 14.07
CA LEU A 52 0.35 2.30 13.40
C LEU A 52 0.54 1.47 12.12
N GLU A 53 1.57 1.76 11.33
CA GLU A 53 1.91 0.97 10.14
C GLU A 53 2.22 -0.48 10.50
N LEU A 54 2.95 -0.73 11.59
CA LEU A 54 3.23 -2.10 12.04
C LEU A 54 1.95 -2.84 12.45
N MET A 55 1.04 -2.17 13.16
CA MET A 55 -0.26 -2.74 13.53
C MET A 55 -1.13 -3.04 12.30
N GLN A 56 -1.13 -2.15 11.29
CA GLN A 56 -1.81 -2.40 10.02
C GLN A 56 -1.21 -3.62 9.31
N ARG A 57 0.12 -3.67 9.19
CA ARG A 57 0.83 -4.80 8.56
C ARG A 57 0.55 -6.12 9.28
N TYR A 58 0.45 -6.09 10.61
CA TYR A 58 0.04 -7.26 11.40
C TYR A 58 -1.35 -7.73 11.01
N ALA A 59 -2.35 -6.83 10.95
CA ALA A 59 -3.72 -7.17 10.61
C ALA A 59 -3.84 -7.76 9.19
N GLU A 60 -3.09 -7.23 8.23
CA GLU A 60 -3.13 -7.63 6.82
C GLU A 60 -2.24 -8.81 6.45
N SER A 61 -1.39 -9.28 7.38
CA SER A 61 -0.42 -10.34 7.09
C SER A 61 -1.08 -11.70 6.85
N SER A 62 -0.44 -12.48 5.97
CA SER A 62 -0.73 -13.87 5.69
C SER A 62 0.26 -14.84 6.37
N ILE A 63 1.07 -14.33 7.30
CA ILE A 63 1.96 -15.11 8.17
C ILE A 63 1.21 -15.43 9.48
N CYS A 64 1.56 -16.55 10.11
CA CYS A 64 1.03 -16.94 11.42
C CYS A 64 1.12 -15.76 12.42
N ARG A 65 -0.04 -15.36 12.97
CA ARG A 65 -0.17 -14.21 13.89
C ARG A 65 0.79 -14.29 15.07
N ARG A 66 0.94 -15.48 15.67
CA ARG A 66 1.85 -15.70 16.81
C ARG A 66 3.31 -15.48 16.43
N ARG A 67 3.72 -15.87 15.22
CA ARG A 67 5.10 -15.67 14.76
C ARG A 67 5.42 -14.19 14.64
N ILE A 68 4.50 -13.41 14.09
CA ILE A 68 4.68 -11.95 13.95
C ILE A 68 4.78 -11.29 15.33
N LEU A 69 3.89 -11.67 16.28
CA LEU A 69 3.93 -11.13 17.64
C LEU A 69 5.24 -11.47 18.36
N LEU A 70 5.69 -12.71 18.30
CA LEU A 70 6.95 -13.12 18.93
C LEU A 70 8.16 -12.44 18.26
N SER A 71 8.19 -12.42 16.93
CA SER A 71 9.27 -11.76 16.18
C SER A 71 9.35 -10.26 16.50
N TYR A 72 8.21 -9.61 16.73
CA TYR A 72 8.18 -8.20 17.12
C TYR A 72 8.90 -7.94 18.46
N PHE A 73 8.90 -8.92 19.37
CA PHE A 73 9.64 -8.88 20.64
C PHE A 73 10.99 -9.60 20.57
N ASN A 74 11.53 -9.83 19.36
CA ASN A 74 12.78 -10.54 19.10
C ASN A 74 12.80 -12.00 19.62
N GLU A 75 11.62 -12.62 19.76
CA GLU A 75 11.47 -14.04 20.07
C GLU A 75 11.20 -14.85 18.79
N ARG A 76 11.78 -16.06 18.71
CA ARG A 76 11.66 -16.93 17.55
C ARG A 76 10.91 -18.21 17.88
N ILE A 77 10.03 -18.60 16.95
CA ILE A 77 9.56 -19.98 16.81
C ILE A 77 9.79 -20.43 15.35
N ASP A 78 10.16 -21.68 15.18
CA ASP A 78 10.49 -22.31 13.89
C ASP A 78 9.26 -22.85 13.14
N HIS A 79 8.12 -22.94 13.82
CA HIS A 79 6.87 -23.45 13.26
C HIS A 79 5.71 -22.47 13.45
N ASP A 80 4.64 -22.69 12.70
CA ASP A 80 3.39 -21.96 12.83
C ASP A 80 2.56 -22.48 14.01
N CYS A 81 1.77 -21.61 14.65
CA CYS A 81 1.13 -21.97 15.91
C CYS A 81 -0.06 -22.94 15.82
N GLY A 82 -0.58 -23.19 14.61
CA GLY A 82 -1.76 -24.04 14.39
C GLY A 82 -3.10 -23.48 14.91
N ASN A 83 -3.12 -22.37 15.67
CA ASN A 83 -4.33 -21.89 16.37
C ASN A 83 -4.76 -20.45 16.04
N CYS A 84 -4.12 -19.75 15.10
CA CYS A 84 -4.61 -18.44 14.62
C CYS A 84 -5.44 -18.57 13.33
N ASP A 85 -6.17 -17.52 12.98
CA ASP A 85 -6.99 -17.42 11.76
C ASP A 85 -6.22 -17.77 10.48
N VAL A 86 -4.97 -17.31 10.37
CA VAL A 86 -4.09 -17.62 9.24
C VAL A 86 -3.66 -19.09 9.23
N CYS A 87 -3.40 -19.70 10.39
CA CYS A 87 -3.05 -21.13 10.45
C CYS A 87 -4.25 -22.03 10.16
N LYS A 88 -5.46 -21.59 10.55
CA LYS A 88 -6.72 -22.28 10.28
C LYS A 88 -7.11 -22.20 8.80
N ASN A 89 -6.67 -21.15 8.08
CA ASN A 89 -6.87 -20.98 6.64
C ASN A 89 -5.55 -20.61 5.94
N PRO A 90 -4.61 -21.57 5.81
CA PRO A 90 -3.26 -21.26 5.36
C PRO A 90 -3.25 -20.81 3.89
N PRO A 91 -2.53 -19.74 3.55
CA PRO A 91 -2.36 -19.34 2.16
C PRO A 91 -1.44 -20.33 1.42
N LYS A 92 -1.40 -20.25 0.09
CA LYS A 92 -0.43 -21.00 -0.71
C LYS A 92 1.00 -20.56 -0.37
N ARG A 93 1.86 -21.52 -0.04
CA ARG A 93 3.27 -21.29 0.32
C ARG A 93 4.21 -21.96 -0.67
N PHE A 94 5.43 -21.46 -0.71
CA PHE A 94 6.52 -22.03 -1.49
C PHE A 94 7.85 -21.86 -0.76
N ASP A 95 8.85 -22.66 -1.13
CA ASP A 95 10.22 -22.49 -0.64
C ASP A 95 10.81 -21.18 -1.18
N GLY A 96 10.87 -20.18 -0.31
CA GLY A 96 11.36 -18.84 -0.61
C GLY A 96 12.85 -18.66 -0.33
N SER A 97 13.58 -19.71 0.05
CA SER A 97 14.96 -19.61 0.55
C SER A 97 15.89 -18.89 -0.44
N ILE A 98 15.79 -19.22 -1.73
CA ILE A 98 16.59 -18.54 -2.78
C ILE A 98 16.24 -17.05 -2.88
N LEU A 99 14.95 -16.71 -2.81
CA LEU A 99 14.49 -15.32 -2.90
C LEU A 99 14.97 -14.51 -1.69
N VAL A 100 14.93 -15.09 -0.49
CA VAL A 100 15.50 -14.50 0.72
C VAL A 100 17.03 -14.34 0.60
N GLN A 101 17.73 -15.37 0.13
CA GLN A 101 19.18 -15.32 -0.08
C GLN A 101 19.60 -14.22 -1.08
N MET A 102 18.81 -13.96 -2.13
CA MET A 102 19.04 -12.83 -3.04
C MET A 102 19.00 -11.50 -2.28
N ALA A 103 17.95 -11.28 -1.48
CA ALA A 103 17.77 -10.05 -0.70
C ALA A 103 18.87 -9.87 0.36
N LEU A 104 19.11 -10.90 1.18
CA LEU A 104 20.15 -10.89 2.21
C LEU A 104 21.55 -10.74 1.61
N GLY A 105 21.80 -11.39 0.48
CA GLY A 105 23.06 -11.26 -0.25
C GLY A 105 23.32 -9.84 -0.74
N ALA A 106 22.28 -9.07 -1.08
CA ALA A 106 22.41 -7.66 -1.44
C ALA A 106 22.69 -6.80 -0.20
N ILE A 107 21.95 -7.03 0.90
CA ILE A 107 22.16 -6.33 2.18
C ILE A 107 23.62 -6.47 2.67
N VAL A 108 24.16 -7.70 2.70
CA VAL A 108 25.56 -7.95 3.11
C VAL A 108 26.56 -7.25 2.19
N ARG A 109 26.34 -7.28 0.87
CA ARG A 109 27.26 -6.66 -0.11
C ARG A 109 27.30 -5.13 -0.04
N THR A 110 26.34 -4.53 0.65
CA THR A 110 26.29 -3.10 0.93
C THR A 110 26.66 -2.77 2.37
N ASP A 111 27.35 -3.69 3.06
CA ASP A 111 27.77 -3.57 4.45
C ASP A 111 26.63 -3.22 5.42
N GLU A 112 25.39 -3.65 5.12
CA GLU A 112 24.20 -3.32 5.92
C GLU A 112 23.96 -1.80 6.07
N LYS A 113 24.24 -1.02 5.00
CA LYS A 113 24.10 0.46 4.95
C LYS A 113 23.01 0.95 3.99
N ILE A 114 22.07 0.08 3.62
CA ILE A 114 20.98 0.43 2.70
C ILE A 114 19.63 0.22 3.37
N GLY A 115 18.63 0.99 2.93
CA GLY A 115 17.23 0.80 3.28
C GLY A 115 16.47 -0.08 2.28
N LEU A 116 15.19 -0.32 2.55
CA LEU A 116 14.29 -1.14 1.71
C LEU A 116 14.19 -0.66 0.25
N TYR A 117 14.17 0.65 0.03
CA TYR A 117 14.06 1.23 -1.32
C TYR A 117 15.29 0.89 -2.17
N THR A 118 16.48 1.22 -1.67
CA THR A 118 17.75 0.93 -2.35
C THR A 118 17.96 -0.58 -2.54
N LEU A 119 17.62 -1.41 -1.54
CA LEU A 119 17.68 -2.87 -1.66
C LEU A 119 16.86 -3.37 -2.86
N LYS A 120 15.61 -2.91 -2.97
CA LYS A 120 14.73 -3.30 -4.07
C LYS A 120 15.25 -2.80 -5.42
N ASP A 121 15.80 -1.59 -5.46
CA ASP A 121 16.41 -1.04 -6.67
C ASP A 121 17.61 -1.87 -7.12
N ILE A 122 18.47 -2.32 -6.20
CA ILE A 122 19.57 -3.25 -6.50
C ILE A 122 19.01 -4.54 -7.07
N LEU A 123 18.08 -5.20 -6.36
CA LEU A 123 17.54 -6.51 -6.75
C LEU A 123 16.86 -6.49 -8.12
N ARG A 124 16.16 -5.40 -8.44
CA ARG A 124 15.45 -5.25 -9.72
C ARG A 124 16.34 -4.73 -10.84
N GLY A 125 17.55 -4.26 -10.55
CA GLY A 125 18.45 -3.71 -11.54
C GLY A 125 18.04 -2.30 -12.00
N SER A 126 17.59 -1.46 -11.06
CA SER A 126 17.19 -0.07 -11.32
C SER A 126 18.40 0.78 -11.71
N SER A 127 18.24 1.63 -12.72
CA SER A 127 19.25 2.61 -13.15
C SER A 127 19.09 3.96 -12.43
N SER A 128 18.59 3.95 -11.19
CA SER A 128 18.43 5.19 -10.41
C SER A 128 19.78 5.83 -10.13
N VAL A 129 19.79 7.16 -10.02
CA VAL A 129 21.02 7.95 -9.85
C VAL A 129 21.82 7.48 -8.62
N GLU A 130 21.13 7.18 -7.52
CA GLU A 130 21.72 6.67 -6.28
C GLU A 130 22.48 5.36 -6.51
N ILE A 131 21.89 4.40 -7.24
CA ILE A 131 22.50 3.09 -7.52
C ILE A 131 23.79 3.23 -8.33
N ILE A 132 23.81 4.16 -9.29
CA ILE A 132 24.98 4.41 -10.12
C ILE A 132 26.07 5.09 -9.28
N GLN A 133 25.73 6.16 -8.56
CA GLN A 133 26.67 6.93 -7.74
C GLN A 133 27.32 6.09 -6.63
N GLN A 134 26.56 5.19 -6.00
CA GLN A 134 27.07 4.30 -4.96
C GLN A 134 27.82 3.07 -5.53
N GLY A 135 27.90 2.92 -6.85
CA GLY A 135 28.56 1.78 -7.49
C GLY A 135 27.81 0.45 -7.35
N TYR A 136 26.57 0.46 -6.86
CA TYR A 136 25.81 -0.76 -6.59
C TYR A 136 25.44 -1.56 -7.85
N HIS A 137 25.45 -0.91 -9.01
CA HIS A 137 25.30 -1.57 -10.31
C HIS A 137 26.43 -2.57 -10.64
N HIS A 138 27.57 -2.53 -9.93
CA HIS A 138 28.64 -3.52 -10.08
C HIS A 138 28.49 -4.75 -9.17
N LEU A 139 27.51 -4.75 -8.26
CA LEU A 139 27.30 -5.87 -7.35
C LEU A 139 26.78 -7.10 -8.10
N LYS A 140 27.24 -8.30 -7.72
CA LYS A 140 26.71 -9.57 -8.26
C LYS A 140 25.20 -9.73 -8.03
N THR A 141 24.65 -9.06 -7.03
CA THR A 141 23.23 -9.06 -6.68
C THR A 141 22.42 -8.01 -7.44
N TYR A 142 23.06 -7.19 -8.27
CA TYR A 142 22.36 -6.24 -9.12
C TYR A 142 21.53 -6.98 -10.18
N GLY A 143 20.21 -6.75 -10.19
CA GLY A 143 19.29 -7.32 -11.17
C GLY A 143 18.98 -8.80 -11.00
N VAL A 144 19.45 -9.48 -9.95
CA VAL A 144 19.18 -10.92 -9.73
C VAL A 144 17.69 -11.23 -9.54
N GLY A 145 16.92 -10.23 -9.11
CA GLY A 145 15.49 -10.28 -8.85
C GLY A 145 14.63 -9.58 -9.91
N ARG A 146 15.17 -9.29 -11.09
CA ARG A 146 14.47 -8.53 -12.16
C ARG A 146 13.19 -9.19 -12.68
N ASN A 147 13.04 -10.50 -12.47
CA ASN A 147 11.86 -11.27 -12.85
C ASN A 147 10.64 -10.98 -11.96
N LEU A 148 10.83 -10.36 -10.80
CA LEU A 148 9.75 -9.98 -9.90
C LEU A 148 9.41 -8.50 -10.03
N SER A 149 8.11 -8.20 -9.99
CA SER A 149 7.59 -6.84 -10.01
C SER A 149 7.90 -6.08 -8.72
N ASN A 150 7.70 -4.76 -8.76
CA ASN A 150 7.81 -3.90 -7.59
C ASN A 150 6.90 -4.35 -6.44
N LEU A 151 5.67 -4.76 -6.78
CA LEU A 151 4.66 -5.18 -5.80
C LEU A 151 5.03 -6.51 -5.16
N GLU A 152 5.54 -7.46 -5.93
CA GLU A 152 6.03 -8.74 -5.42
C GLU A 152 7.20 -8.53 -4.47
N TRP A 153 8.20 -7.73 -4.85
CA TRP A 153 9.32 -7.43 -3.96
C TRP A 153 8.87 -6.75 -2.66
N ASN A 154 7.98 -5.76 -2.73
CA ASN A 154 7.43 -5.14 -1.52
C ASN A 154 6.74 -6.17 -0.62
N ALA A 155 5.94 -7.08 -1.20
CA ALA A 155 5.25 -8.11 -0.44
C ALA A 155 6.22 -9.12 0.21
N TYR A 156 7.23 -9.58 -0.52
CA TYR A 156 8.19 -10.54 0.01
C TYR A 156 9.14 -9.92 1.03
N LEU A 157 9.63 -8.69 0.81
CA LEU A 157 10.46 -8.00 1.80
C LEU A 157 9.68 -7.73 3.10
N LEU A 158 8.39 -7.41 2.99
CA LEU A 158 7.51 -7.27 4.17
C LEU A 158 7.39 -8.61 4.91
N GLN A 159 7.19 -9.72 4.20
CA GLN A 159 7.16 -11.05 4.82
C GLN A 159 8.49 -11.38 5.52
N MET A 160 9.63 -11.07 4.90
CA MET A 160 10.95 -11.30 5.51
C MET A 160 11.13 -10.51 6.81
N GLN A 161 10.70 -9.25 6.83
CA GLN A 161 10.69 -8.43 8.05
C GLN A 161 9.77 -9.04 9.12
N GLN A 162 8.55 -9.44 8.75
CA GLN A 162 7.58 -10.05 9.68
C GLN A 162 8.00 -11.40 10.24
N LEU A 163 8.88 -12.12 9.53
CA LEU A 163 9.49 -13.36 9.96
C LEU A 163 10.78 -13.16 10.76
N GLY A 164 11.21 -11.91 10.98
CA GLY A 164 12.43 -11.60 11.73
C GLY A 164 13.71 -12.01 11.00
N ILE A 165 13.72 -12.00 9.67
CA ILE A 165 14.90 -12.36 8.86
C ILE A 165 15.89 -11.18 8.82
N PHE A 166 15.37 -9.96 8.76
CA PHE A 166 16.14 -8.73 8.92
C PHE A 166 15.29 -7.69 9.65
N ASP A 167 15.95 -6.73 10.26
CA ASP A 167 15.33 -5.59 10.95
C ASP A 167 15.70 -4.27 10.30
N VAL A 168 14.92 -3.23 10.61
CA VAL A 168 15.20 -1.85 10.23
C VAL A 168 15.79 -1.13 11.43
N ALA A 169 17.06 -0.73 11.33
CA ALA A 169 17.71 0.11 12.32
C ALA A 169 17.26 1.56 12.15
N TYR A 170 16.14 1.91 12.79
CA TYR A 170 15.54 3.26 12.70
C TYR A 170 16.46 4.38 13.19
N ASN A 171 17.39 4.06 14.10
CA ASN A 171 18.42 4.96 14.61
C ASN A 171 19.66 5.07 13.69
N GLU A 172 19.77 4.22 12.65
CA GLU A 172 20.85 4.22 11.67
C GLU A 172 20.28 4.48 10.27
N ASN A 173 19.56 5.59 10.08
CA ASN A 173 18.98 5.97 8.78
C ASN A 173 18.11 4.88 8.12
N ASN A 174 17.43 4.05 8.92
CA ASN A 174 16.64 2.91 8.45
C ASN A 174 17.46 1.86 7.68
N HIS A 175 18.74 1.70 8.02
CA HIS A 175 19.57 0.63 7.48
C HIS A 175 19.00 -0.75 7.83
N LEU A 176 19.13 -1.69 6.90
CA LEU A 176 18.70 -3.07 7.09
C LEU A 176 19.79 -3.89 7.77
N LYS A 177 19.46 -4.54 8.88
CA LYS A 177 20.37 -5.41 9.65
C LYS A 177 19.91 -6.85 9.59
N ILE A 178 20.80 -7.77 9.28
CA ILE A 178 20.45 -9.19 9.18
C ILE A 178 20.47 -9.82 10.58
N THR A 179 19.38 -10.48 10.96
CA THR A 179 19.28 -11.19 12.24
C THR A 179 20.11 -12.47 12.23
N SER A 180 20.28 -13.12 13.38
CA SER A 180 20.89 -14.46 13.44
C SER A 180 20.15 -15.46 12.56
N TYR A 181 18.82 -15.43 12.58
CA TYR A 181 17.97 -16.26 11.74
C TYR A 181 18.15 -15.97 10.24
N GLY A 182 18.24 -14.69 9.84
CA GLY A 182 18.54 -14.33 8.47
C GLY A 182 19.90 -14.87 8.01
N LYS A 183 20.92 -14.84 8.86
CA LYS A 183 22.25 -15.41 8.55
C LYS A 183 22.18 -16.92 8.31
N ASP A 184 21.41 -17.66 9.10
CA ASP A 184 21.27 -19.10 8.91
C ASP A 184 20.61 -19.44 7.56
N ILE A 185 19.61 -18.67 7.13
CA ILE A 185 19.01 -18.81 5.79
C ILE A 185 19.99 -18.41 4.69
N LEU A 186 20.70 -17.28 4.87
CA LEU A 186 21.68 -16.78 3.91
C LEU A 186 22.76 -17.82 3.60
N TYR A 187 23.24 -18.53 4.63
CA TYR A 187 24.25 -19.59 4.49
C TYR A 187 23.67 -20.98 4.22
N GLY A 188 22.34 -21.09 4.01
CA GLY A 188 21.67 -22.34 3.63
C GLY A 188 21.56 -23.37 4.75
N ARG A 189 21.70 -22.96 6.02
CA ARG A 189 21.52 -23.82 7.20
C ARG A 189 20.05 -24.06 7.51
N GLU A 190 19.20 -23.11 7.14
CA GLU A 190 17.76 -23.12 7.37
C GLU A 190 17.01 -22.85 6.08
N LYS A 191 15.84 -23.47 5.94
CA LYS A 191 14.90 -23.18 4.85
C LYS A 191 13.80 -22.27 5.34
N VAL A 192 13.24 -21.46 4.44
CA VAL A 192 12.13 -20.57 4.76
C VAL A 192 11.02 -20.68 3.72
N GLN A 193 9.79 -20.82 4.23
CA GLN A 193 8.58 -20.79 3.42
C GLN A 193 8.04 -19.38 3.38
N LEU A 194 7.75 -18.87 2.17
CA LEU A 194 7.05 -17.61 1.96
C LEU A 194 5.64 -17.89 1.44
N THR A 195 4.73 -16.97 1.72
CA THR A 195 3.39 -16.95 1.13
C THR A 195 3.48 -16.42 -0.30
N GLN A 196 2.92 -17.15 -1.25
CA GLN A 196 2.86 -16.76 -2.66
C GLN A 196 2.16 -15.41 -2.80
N PHE A 197 2.78 -14.47 -3.52
CA PHE A 197 2.13 -13.21 -3.84
C PHE A 197 0.93 -13.47 -4.75
N VAL A 198 -0.25 -13.16 -4.25
CA VAL A 198 -1.47 -13.10 -5.05
C VAL A 198 -1.73 -11.63 -5.30
N LYS A 199 -1.60 -11.22 -6.56
CA LYS A 199 -2.12 -9.92 -6.97
C LYS A 199 -3.60 -9.96 -6.65
N LYS A 200 -4.04 -9.18 -5.66
CA LYS A 200 -5.47 -8.86 -5.54
C LYS A 200 -5.81 -8.16 -6.84
N GLU A 201 -6.28 -8.93 -7.81
CA GLU A 201 -7.17 -8.36 -8.79
C GLU A 201 -8.22 -7.69 -7.92
N PHE A 202 -8.33 -6.37 -8.04
CA PHE A 202 -9.66 -5.82 -7.93
C PHE A 202 -10.42 -6.60 -8.99
N VAL A 203 -11.03 -7.72 -8.58
CA VAL A 203 -12.30 -8.10 -9.12
C VAL A 203 -13.03 -6.77 -9.01
N GLU A 204 -13.14 -6.05 -10.12
CA GLU A 204 -14.33 -5.25 -10.33
C GLU A 204 -15.40 -6.26 -9.97
N LYS A 205 -15.88 -6.23 -8.72
CA LYS A 205 -17.12 -6.89 -8.38
C LYS A 205 -17.96 -6.47 -9.56
N GLU A 206 -18.38 -7.44 -10.38
CA GLU A 206 -19.44 -7.20 -11.35
C GLU A 206 -20.42 -6.41 -10.52
N LYS A 207 -20.53 -5.11 -10.83
CA LYS A 207 -21.30 -4.20 -10.00
C LYS A 207 -22.62 -4.93 -9.89
N PRO A 208 -23.08 -5.29 -8.66
CA PRO A 208 -24.34 -6.02 -8.52
C PRO A 208 -25.28 -5.29 -9.43
N ALA A 209 -25.79 -5.99 -10.48
CA ALA A 209 -26.38 -5.37 -11.66
C ALA A 209 -27.11 -4.17 -11.14
N VAL A 210 -26.53 -2.98 -11.41
CA VAL A 210 -27.07 -1.78 -10.82
C VAL A 210 -28.42 -1.77 -11.50
N VAL A 211 -29.46 -2.11 -10.76
CA VAL A 211 -30.77 -1.56 -11.01
C VAL A 211 -30.43 -0.09 -10.96
N GLU A 212 -30.22 0.47 -12.15
CA GLU A 212 -30.04 1.88 -12.35
C GLU A 212 -31.34 2.46 -11.81
N LYS A 213 -31.37 2.72 -10.51
CA LYS A 213 -31.96 3.96 -10.04
C LYS A 213 -31.06 5.02 -10.62
N THR A 214 -31.31 5.31 -11.89
CA THR A 214 -30.94 6.57 -12.49
C THR A 214 -31.41 7.62 -11.48
N PHE A 215 -30.45 8.32 -10.86
CA PHE A 215 -30.71 9.72 -10.62
C PHE A 215 -30.56 10.35 -12.01
N ASP A 216 -31.62 10.21 -12.81
CA ASP A 216 -31.81 10.98 -14.02
C ASP A 216 -31.94 12.42 -13.55
N PHE A 217 -30.85 13.16 -13.70
CA PHE A 217 -31.02 14.52 -14.15
C PHE A 217 -31.46 14.38 -15.60
N ASP A 218 -32.75 14.57 -15.86
CA ASP A 218 -33.22 14.87 -17.21
C ASP A 218 -32.52 16.16 -17.63
N LEU A 219 -31.40 16.01 -18.34
CA LEU A 219 -30.69 17.13 -18.91
C LEU A 219 -31.59 17.70 -20.00
N THR A 220 -31.84 18.99 -19.95
CA THR A 220 -32.42 19.71 -21.07
C THR A 220 -31.54 19.54 -22.30
N LEU A 221 -32.10 19.73 -23.50
CA LEU A 221 -31.34 19.64 -24.76
C LEU A 221 -30.06 20.50 -24.73
N SER A 222 -30.14 21.68 -24.11
CA SER A 222 -29.01 22.60 -23.93
C SER A 222 -27.93 22.04 -22.99
N GLU A 223 -28.31 21.41 -21.88
CA GLU A 223 -27.35 20.80 -20.96
C GLU A 223 -26.72 19.53 -21.53
N GLN A 224 -27.47 18.77 -22.34
CA GLN A 224 -26.97 17.60 -23.05
C GLN A 224 -25.91 17.97 -24.09
N GLU A 225 -26.11 19.07 -24.80
CA GLU A 225 -25.13 19.61 -25.75
C GLU A 225 -23.84 20.05 -25.03
N LEU A 226 -23.98 20.82 -23.94
CA LEU A 226 -22.84 21.23 -23.11
C LEU A 226 -22.10 20.01 -22.53
N PHE A 227 -22.83 18.99 -22.07
CA PHE A 227 -22.24 17.75 -21.56
C PHE A 227 -21.39 17.03 -22.61
N ASN A 228 -21.84 16.97 -23.86
CA ASN A 228 -21.07 16.38 -24.96
C ASN A 228 -19.79 17.17 -25.26
N GLN A 229 -19.85 18.51 -25.21
CA GLN A 229 -18.67 19.35 -25.38
C GLN A 229 -17.69 19.19 -24.21
N LEU A 230 -18.19 19.08 -22.98
CA LEU A 230 -17.38 18.81 -21.79
C LEU A 230 -16.69 17.44 -21.87
N LYS A 231 -17.36 16.43 -22.45
CA LYS A 231 -16.76 15.11 -22.74
C LYS A 231 -15.61 15.21 -23.74
N ALA A 232 -15.79 15.98 -24.81
CA ALA A 232 -14.75 16.21 -25.81
C ALA A 232 -13.54 16.92 -25.20
N LEU A 233 -13.75 17.98 -24.41
CA LEU A 233 -12.69 18.70 -23.71
C LEU A 233 -11.92 17.78 -22.74
N ARG A 234 -12.65 16.98 -21.96
CA ARG A 234 -12.05 15.99 -21.04
C ARG A 234 -11.16 15.00 -21.78
N TYR A 235 -11.60 14.51 -22.94
CA TYR A 235 -10.83 13.57 -23.76
C TYR A 235 -9.52 14.19 -24.25
N THR A 236 -9.56 15.43 -24.75
CA THR A 236 -8.36 16.16 -25.21
C THR A 236 -7.34 16.37 -24.09
N ILE A 237 -7.81 16.76 -22.89
CA ILE A 237 -6.94 16.94 -21.72
C ILE A 237 -6.32 15.60 -21.29
N ALA A 238 -7.13 14.55 -21.25
CA ALA A 238 -6.69 13.22 -20.86
C ALA A 238 -5.60 12.67 -21.81
N GLN A 239 -5.74 12.89 -23.12
CA GLN A 239 -4.73 12.51 -24.11
C GLN A 239 -3.44 13.30 -23.93
N ARG A 240 -3.52 14.62 -23.70
CA ARG A 240 -2.34 15.47 -23.46
C ARG A 240 -1.56 15.05 -22.20
N GLU A 241 -2.26 14.55 -21.19
CA GLU A 241 -1.65 14.13 -19.93
C GLU A 241 -1.35 12.63 -19.84
N HIS A 242 -1.53 11.86 -20.92
CA HIS A 242 -1.37 10.40 -20.94
C HIS A 242 -2.18 9.68 -19.84
N LYS A 243 -3.40 10.16 -19.56
CA LYS A 243 -4.32 9.60 -18.55
C LYS A 243 -5.61 9.11 -19.20
N ARG A 244 -6.35 8.25 -18.50
CA ARG A 244 -7.70 7.84 -18.94
C ARG A 244 -8.70 8.98 -18.69
N PRO A 245 -9.68 9.24 -19.59
CA PRO A 245 -10.60 10.39 -19.47
C PRO A 245 -11.30 10.52 -18.12
N TYR A 246 -11.79 9.42 -17.54
CA TYR A 246 -12.47 9.45 -16.25
C TYR A 246 -11.58 9.89 -15.07
N MET A 247 -10.25 9.82 -15.21
CA MET A 247 -9.31 10.31 -14.19
C MET A 247 -9.30 11.85 -14.12
N VAL A 248 -9.57 12.54 -15.23
CA VAL A 248 -9.74 14.00 -15.27
C VAL A 248 -11.05 14.36 -14.56
N PHE A 249 -12.20 13.92 -15.08
CA PHE A 249 -13.50 14.04 -14.41
C PHE A 249 -14.41 12.85 -14.69
N SER A 250 -15.22 12.45 -13.71
CA SER A 250 -16.27 11.44 -13.90
C SER A 250 -17.41 12.00 -14.76
N ASP A 251 -18.17 11.14 -15.44
CA ASP A 251 -19.38 11.59 -16.17
C ASP A 251 -20.38 12.29 -15.23
N LYS A 252 -20.47 11.87 -13.96
CA LYS A 252 -21.32 12.53 -12.96
C LYS A 252 -20.88 13.97 -12.70
N SER A 253 -19.59 14.22 -12.60
CA SER A 253 -19.03 15.57 -12.43
C SER A 253 -19.28 16.43 -13.67
N LEU A 254 -19.17 15.86 -14.87
CA LEU A 254 -19.48 16.61 -16.10
C LEU A 254 -20.98 16.93 -16.23
N LYS A 255 -21.88 16.03 -15.82
CA LYS A 255 -23.32 16.31 -15.75
C LYS A 255 -23.62 17.42 -14.75
N ALA A 256 -23.01 17.38 -13.57
CA ALA A 256 -23.13 18.44 -12.57
C ALA A 256 -22.61 19.78 -13.10
N MET A 257 -21.48 19.81 -13.82
CA MET A 257 -20.99 21.02 -14.49
C MET A 257 -21.95 21.55 -15.56
N ALA A 258 -22.59 20.65 -16.33
CA ALA A 258 -23.54 21.04 -17.36
C ALA A 258 -24.80 21.69 -16.74
N HIS A 259 -25.25 21.17 -15.60
CA HIS A 259 -26.41 21.66 -14.85
C HIS A 259 -26.10 22.96 -14.07
N GLU A 260 -25.01 22.98 -13.30
CA GLU A 260 -24.65 24.10 -12.41
C GLU A 260 -23.96 25.27 -13.16
N ARG A 261 -23.47 25.03 -14.37
CA ARG A 261 -22.78 26.01 -15.24
C ARG A 261 -21.78 26.92 -14.50
N PRO A 262 -20.81 26.39 -13.75
CA PRO A 262 -19.84 27.20 -13.03
C PRO A 262 -18.99 28.05 -13.99
N THR A 263 -18.97 29.37 -13.78
CA THR A 263 -18.18 30.33 -14.58
C THR A 263 -17.02 30.95 -13.80
N THR A 264 -16.96 30.73 -12.49
CA THR A 264 -15.89 31.22 -11.61
C THR A 264 -15.14 30.06 -10.98
N LYS A 265 -13.89 30.29 -10.56
CA LYS A 265 -13.07 29.27 -9.88
C LYS A 265 -13.75 28.73 -8.62
N LEU A 266 -14.40 29.61 -7.85
CA LEU A 266 -15.13 29.27 -6.62
C LEU A 266 -16.38 28.42 -6.89
N ALA A 267 -17.16 28.77 -7.93
CA ALA A 267 -18.30 27.96 -8.35
C ALA A 267 -17.83 26.59 -8.84
N PHE A 268 -16.74 26.55 -9.61
CA PHE A 268 -16.16 25.31 -10.13
C PHE A 268 -15.68 24.36 -9.03
N SER A 269 -15.05 24.88 -7.97
CA SER A 269 -14.63 24.07 -6.81
C SER A 269 -15.78 23.51 -5.99
N SER A 270 -16.98 24.08 -6.12
CA SER A 270 -18.16 23.64 -5.36
C SER A 270 -18.93 22.53 -6.08
N VAL A 271 -18.60 22.24 -7.34
CA VAL A 271 -19.29 21.22 -8.15
C VAL A 271 -18.94 19.80 -7.67
N PHE A 272 -19.95 18.94 -7.63
CA PHE A 272 -19.82 17.55 -7.21
C PHE A 272 -18.68 16.79 -7.96
N GLY A 273 -17.72 16.28 -7.19
CA GLY A 273 -16.58 15.52 -7.70
C GLY A 273 -15.42 16.36 -8.25
N VAL A 274 -15.44 17.68 -8.03
CA VAL A 274 -14.31 18.59 -8.24
C VAL A 274 -13.62 18.86 -6.89
N GLY A 275 -12.48 18.22 -6.66
CA GLY A 275 -11.65 18.49 -5.47
C GLY A 275 -10.63 19.60 -5.72
N GLU A 276 -10.04 20.13 -4.65
CA GLU A 276 -9.09 21.27 -4.66
C GLU A 276 -7.96 21.13 -5.70
N MET A 277 -7.32 19.95 -5.77
CA MET A 277 -6.27 19.69 -6.77
C MET A 277 -6.81 19.79 -8.21
N LYS A 278 -8.02 19.31 -8.48
CA LYS A 278 -8.65 19.39 -9.81
C LYS A 278 -9.13 20.80 -10.13
N THR A 279 -9.54 21.57 -9.12
CA THR A 279 -9.83 23.00 -9.27
C THR A 279 -8.59 23.71 -9.76
N GLU A 280 -7.45 23.59 -9.09
CA GLU A 280 -6.22 24.26 -9.52
C GLU A 280 -5.79 23.89 -10.94
N MET A 281 -5.86 22.60 -11.29
CA MET A 281 -5.39 22.11 -12.59
C MET A 281 -6.34 22.40 -13.74
N TYR A 282 -7.67 22.31 -13.53
CA TYR A 282 -8.63 22.20 -14.62
C TYR A 282 -9.74 23.25 -14.63
N TRP A 283 -9.82 24.14 -13.64
CA TRP A 283 -10.95 25.10 -13.60
C TRP A 283 -11.06 25.94 -14.87
N LYS A 284 -9.95 26.52 -15.35
CA LYS A 284 -9.96 27.50 -16.43
C LYS A 284 -10.49 26.93 -17.76
N PRO A 285 -9.95 25.82 -18.31
CA PRO A 285 -10.47 25.23 -19.55
C PRO A 285 -11.96 24.88 -19.51
N PHE A 286 -12.43 24.35 -18.38
CA PHE A 286 -13.82 23.93 -18.24
C PHE A 286 -14.75 25.14 -18.06
N THR A 287 -14.40 26.11 -17.22
CA THR A 287 -15.20 27.35 -17.06
C THR A 287 -15.23 28.19 -18.33
N ASP A 288 -14.15 28.20 -19.14
CA ASP A 288 -14.11 28.93 -20.41
C ASP A 288 -15.02 28.29 -21.46
N LEU A 289 -15.09 26.95 -21.49
CA LEU A 289 -16.05 26.23 -22.35
C LEU A 289 -17.48 26.50 -21.92
N ILE A 290 -17.76 26.48 -20.61
CA ILE A 290 -19.10 26.74 -20.06
C ILE A 290 -19.53 28.18 -20.39
N LYS A 291 -18.66 29.18 -20.25
CA LYS A 291 -18.93 30.57 -20.61
C LYS A 291 -19.31 30.78 -22.08
N ARG A 292 -18.82 29.93 -22.98
CA ARG A 292 -19.13 29.99 -24.42
C ARG A 292 -20.48 29.35 -24.77
N ASN A 293 -21.07 28.62 -23.83
CA ASN A 293 -22.33 27.87 -23.98
C ASN A 293 -23.42 28.38 -23.03
N ILE A 294 -23.23 29.59 -22.49
CA ILE A 294 -24.24 30.40 -21.79
C ILE A 294 -24.75 31.42 -22.80
#